data_AF-A0A354TGP8-F1
#
_entry.id   AF-A0A354TGP8-F1
#
_cell.length_a   1.000
_cell.length_b   1.000
_cell.length_c   1.000
_cell.angle_alpha   90.00
_cell.angle_beta   90.00
_cell.angle_gamma   90.00
#
_symmetry.space_group_name_H-M   'P 1'
#
loop_
_entity.id
_entity.type
_entity.pdbx_description
1 polymer ?
#
loop_
_entity_poly.entity_id
_entity_poly.type
_entity_poly.pdbx_seq_one_letter_code
_entity_poly.pdbx_strand_id
1 'polypeptide(L)'
;YGKFGRATVTATLFGGMDPSLYADFKKGISAVMNPVENTLKHTEGGTAGPTQMAARGKLIDVTQVPGEVPLGSSGIQIRFETDLITEGMRPTRVVRVRPADWPDVHVPREEHLSDGASSIDERFPTPAIFPKY
;
A
#
# COMPACT_ATOMS: atom_id res chain seq x y z
N TYR A 1 -18.74 26.84 -6.37
CA TYR A 1 -18.78 25.52 -5.70
C TYR A 1 -18.50 24.45 -6.77
N GLY A 2 -17.58 23.50 -6.54
CA GLY A 2 -17.25 22.44 -7.53
C GLY A 2 -15.82 22.43 -8.12
N LYS A 3 -14.87 23.16 -7.55
CA LYS A 3 -13.44 23.14 -7.99
C LYS A 3 -12.47 22.52 -6.97
N PHE A 4 -12.95 22.09 -5.82
CA PHE A 4 -12.13 21.52 -4.75
C PHE A 4 -12.54 20.07 -4.51
N GLY A 5 -11.55 19.19 -4.33
CA GLY A 5 -11.76 17.78 -4.01
C GLY A 5 -11.47 16.80 -5.15
N ARG A 6 -10.66 17.16 -6.16
CA ARG A 6 -10.04 16.18 -7.06
C ARG A 6 -8.61 16.59 -7.33
N ALA A 7 -7.72 15.61 -7.37
CA ALA A 7 -6.32 15.80 -7.68
C ALA A 7 -5.79 14.61 -8.48
N THR A 8 -4.77 14.89 -9.27
CA THR A 8 -4.04 13.87 -10.02
C THR A 8 -2.65 13.73 -9.42
N VAL A 9 -2.35 12.56 -8.88
CA VAL A 9 -1.00 12.17 -8.47
C VAL A 9 -0.30 11.56 -9.67
N THR A 10 0.92 12.02 -9.95
CA THR A 10 1.81 11.39 -10.94
C THR A 10 2.93 10.69 -10.18
N ALA A 11 3.08 9.39 -10.39
CA ALA A 11 4.07 8.57 -9.72
C ALA A 11 4.76 7.64 -10.71
N THR A 12 6.03 7.30 -10.45
CA THR A 12 6.77 6.30 -11.22
C THR A 12 6.90 5.05 -10.37
N LEU A 13 6.55 3.89 -10.92
CA LEU A 13 6.66 2.62 -10.20
C LEU A 13 8.15 2.24 -10.05
N PHE A 14 8.52 1.75 -8.88
CA PHE A 14 9.84 1.17 -8.67
C PHE A 14 10.06 -0.05 -9.57
N GLY A 15 11.30 -0.24 -10.00
CA GLY A 15 11.76 -1.39 -10.76
C GLY A 15 12.03 -2.61 -9.88
N GLY A 16 12.27 -3.76 -10.51
CA GLY A 16 12.68 -4.99 -9.83
C GLY A 16 11.55 -5.97 -9.47
N MET A 17 10.29 -5.64 -9.79
CA MET A 17 9.19 -6.60 -9.72
C MET A 17 9.12 -7.45 -11.00
N ASP A 18 8.36 -8.55 -10.94
CA ASP A 18 8.07 -9.36 -12.12
C ASP A 18 7.26 -8.56 -13.16
N PRO A 19 7.58 -8.66 -14.47
CA PRO A 19 6.84 -7.98 -15.54
C PRO A 19 5.32 -8.20 -15.52
N SER A 20 4.85 -9.37 -15.09
CA SER A 20 3.42 -9.68 -15.00
C SER A 20 2.69 -8.79 -14.00
N LEU A 21 3.34 -8.37 -12.91
CA LEU A 21 2.74 -7.48 -11.92
C LEU A 21 2.56 -6.06 -12.45
N TYR A 22 3.49 -5.59 -13.28
CA TYR A 22 3.34 -4.29 -13.93
C TYR A 22 2.21 -4.29 -14.97
N ALA A 23 1.95 -5.43 -15.61
CA ALA A 23 0.90 -5.56 -16.62
C ALA A 23 -0.52 -5.33 -16.06
N ASP A 24 -0.71 -5.48 -14.74
CA ASP A 24 -1.98 -5.22 -14.07
C ASP A 24 -2.28 -3.72 -13.93
N PHE A 25 -1.28 -2.85 -14.04
CA PHE A 25 -1.48 -1.40 -14.06
C PHE A 25 -2.01 -0.95 -15.43
N LYS A 26 -3.33 -0.92 -15.55
CA LYS A 26 -4.04 -0.53 -16.77
C LYS A 26 -4.79 0.77 -16.57
N LYS A 27 -4.86 1.59 -17.64
CA LYS A 27 -5.72 2.76 -17.65
C LYS A 27 -7.19 2.36 -17.44
N GLY A 28 -7.90 3.15 -16.64
CA GLY A 28 -9.32 3.01 -16.34
C GLY A 28 -9.63 2.15 -15.12
N ILE A 29 -8.67 1.39 -14.58
CA ILE A 29 -8.91 0.56 -13.41
C ILE A 29 -8.96 1.39 -12.13
N SER A 30 -9.71 0.88 -11.16
CA SER A 30 -9.67 1.40 -9.79
C SER A 30 -8.37 0.96 -9.13
N ALA A 31 -7.81 1.84 -8.30
CA ALA A 31 -6.66 1.54 -7.48
C ALA A 31 -6.82 2.22 -6.11
N VAL A 32 -6.02 1.76 -5.15
CA VAL A 32 -5.87 2.41 -3.86
C VAL A 32 -4.44 2.85 -3.65
N MET A 33 -4.25 4.01 -3.02
CA MET A 33 -2.94 4.62 -2.79
C MET A 33 -2.80 5.07 -1.33
N ASN A 34 -1.60 4.87 -0.77
CA ASN A 34 -1.23 5.31 0.57
C ASN A 34 0.24 5.72 0.65
N PRO A 35 0.64 6.59 1.58
CA PRO A 35 2.06 6.80 1.89
C PRO A 35 2.73 5.52 2.42
N VAL A 36 4.04 5.39 2.18
CA VAL A 36 4.90 4.29 2.70
C VAL A 36 5.34 4.51 4.15
N GLU A 37 4.93 5.61 4.79
CA GLU A 37 5.43 5.99 6.12
C GLU A 37 4.91 5.08 7.24
N ASN A 38 5.83 4.60 8.09
CA ASN A 38 5.53 3.70 9.22
C ASN A 38 4.92 4.43 10.44
N THR A 39 5.00 5.77 10.46
CA THR A 39 4.59 6.62 11.59
C THR A 39 3.16 7.15 11.47
N LEU A 40 2.58 7.05 10.27
CA LEU A 40 1.16 7.27 10.06
C LEU A 40 0.47 5.91 10.17
N LYS A 41 -0.75 5.85 10.73
CA LYS A 41 -1.54 4.61 10.99
C LYS A 41 -1.84 3.73 9.74
N HIS A 42 -1.16 3.97 8.63
CA HIS A 42 -1.34 3.36 7.32
C HIS A 42 -0.47 2.12 7.12
N THR A 43 0.49 1.87 8.02
CA THR A 43 1.37 0.71 7.97
C THR A 43 1.25 -0.07 9.27
N GLU A 44 0.38 -1.07 9.26
CA GLU A 44 0.34 -2.19 10.20
C GLU A 44 -0.22 -1.94 11.63
N GLY A 45 -0.92 -2.96 12.15
CA GLY A 45 -1.00 -3.18 13.60
C GLY A 45 -2.37 -3.37 14.26
N GLY A 46 -3.47 -3.54 13.53
CA GLY A 46 -4.78 -3.69 14.18
C GLY A 46 -5.89 -4.20 13.26
N THR A 47 -7.15 -4.08 13.70
CA THR A 47 -8.34 -4.60 13.00
C THR A 47 -8.66 -3.88 11.68
N ALA A 48 -8.06 -2.72 11.43
CA ALA A 48 -8.26 -1.92 10.22
C ALA A 48 -7.10 -2.17 9.24
N GLY A 49 -7.36 -2.91 8.16
CA GLY A 49 -6.33 -3.20 7.17
C GLY A 49 -5.93 -2.03 6.28
N PRO A 50 -4.88 -2.22 5.44
CA PRO A 50 -4.27 -1.15 4.64
C PRO A 50 -5.26 -0.42 3.72
N THR A 51 -6.26 -1.14 3.20
CA THR A 51 -7.27 -0.62 2.29
C THR A 51 -8.32 0.27 2.97
N GLN A 52 -8.53 0.15 4.29
CA GLN A 52 -9.59 0.89 4.98
C GLN A 52 -9.34 2.40 4.95
N MET A 53 -8.09 2.82 5.09
CA MET A 53 -7.69 4.23 5.12
C MET A 53 -7.02 4.70 3.83
N ALA A 54 -7.00 3.86 2.80
CA ALA A 54 -6.41 4.19 1.52
C ALA A 54 -7.21 5.21 0.72
N ALA A 55 -6.51 6.13 0.08
CA ALA A 55 -7.12 6.99 -0.92
C ALA A 55 -7.57 6.12 -2.10
N ARG A 56 -8.86 6.21 -2.44
CA ARG A 56 -9.46 5.46 -3.55
C ARG A 56 -9.48 6.34 -4.78
N GLY A 57 -9.28 5.74 -5.94
CA GLY A 57 -9.22 6.50 -7.17
C GLY A 57 -9.11 5.62 -8.41
N LYS A 58 -8.86 6.26 -9.54
CA LYS A 58 -8.70 5.58 -10.83
C LYS A 58 -7.36 5.92 -11.46
N LEU A 59 -6.75 4.94 -12.13
CA LEU A 59 -5.62 5.17 -13.01
C LEU A 59 -6.13 5.79 -14.31
N ILE A 60 -5.92 7.09 -14.49
CA ILE A 60 -6.32 7.80 -15.71
C ILE A 60 -5.31 7.64 -16.84
N ASP A 61 -4.08 7.25 -16.51
CA ASP A 61 -3.02 6.99 -17.48
C ASP A 61 -1.93 6.07 -16.91
N VAL A 62 -1.34 5.26 -17.79
CA VAL A 62 -0.17 4.42 -17.50
C VAL A 62 0.73 4.44 -18.74
N THR A 63 1.94 4.96 -18.60
CA THR A 63 2.85 5.18 -19.74
C THR A 63 4.27 4.76 -19.40
N GLN A 64 5.00 4.30 -20.42
CA GLN A 64 6.43 4.09 -20.31
C GLN A 64 7.14 5.41 -20.60
N VAL A 65 8.02 5.83 -19.68
CA VAL A 65 8.89 7.00 -19.87
C VAL A 65 9.89 6.70 -21.00
N PRO A 66 10.05 7.61 -21.98
CA PRO A 66 11.01 7.41 -23.05
C PRO A 66 12.46 7.52 -22.54
N GLY A 67 13.35 6.72 -23.11
CA GLY A 67 14.79 6.76 -22.82
C GLY A 67 15.30 5.63 -21.93
N GLU A 68 16.52 5.80 -21.44
CA GLU A 68 17.15 4.82 -20.55
C GLU A 68 16.51 4.87 -19.16
N VAL A 69 16.08 3.71 -18.66
CA VAL A 69 15.45 3.58 -17.34
C VAL A 69 16.55 3.47 -16.27
N PRO A 70 16.64 4.40 -15.32
CA PRO A 70 17.64 4.33 -14.25
C PRO A 70 17.45 3.10 -13.37
N LEU A 71 18.54 2.64 -12.75
CA LEU A 71 18.51 1.50 -11.82
C LEU A 71 17.49 1.75 -10.69
N GLY A 72 16.65 0.75 -10.42
CA GLY A 72 15.60 0.83 -9.41
C GLY A 72 14.30 1.52 -9.86
N SER A 73 14.25 2.04 -11.09
CA SER A 73 13.02 2.51 -11.73
C SER A 73 12.48 1.44 -12.68
N SER A 74 11.15 1.34 -12.83
CA SER A 74 10.54 0.56 -13.91
C SER A 74 10.41 1.36 -15.21
N GLY A 75 10.53 2.70 -15.12
CA GLY A 75 10.15 3.60 -16.19
C GLY A 75 8.64 3.68 -16.43
N ILE A 76 7.81 2.99 -15.66
CA ILE A 76 6.35 3.03 -15.77
C ILE A 76 5.83 4.17 -14.91
N GLN A 77 5.26 5.18 -15.55
CA GLN A 77 4.59 6.29 -14.90
C GLN A 77 3.07 6.07 -14.87
N ILE A 78 2.47 6.28 -13.71
CA ILE A 78 1.02 6.23 -13.50
C ILE A 78 0.48 7.62 -13.18
N ARG A 79 -0.73 7.89 -13.67
CA ARG A 79 -1.53 9.05 -13.25
C ARG A 79 -2.76 8.55 -12.52
N PHE A 80 -2.87 8.89 -11.24
CA PHE A 80 -3.92 8.44 -10.35
C PHE A 80 -4.80 9.63 -9.97
N GLU A 81 -6.09 9.57 -10.31
CA GLU A 81 -7.07 10.57 -9.91
C GLU A 81 -7.79 10.13 -8.63
N THR A 82 -7.81 10.99 -7.62
CA THR A 82 -8.52 10.78 -6.36
C THR A 82 -9.12 12.08 -5.85
N ASP A 83 -10.14 11.96 -4.99
CA ASP A 83 -10.75 13.06 -4.27
C ASP A 83 -10.15 13.31 -2.87
N LEU A 84 -9.32 12.38 -2.39
CA LEU A 84 -8.65 12.46 -1.11
C LEU A 84 -7.14 12.63 -1.31
N ILE A 85 -6.59 13.80 -0.97
CA ILE A 85 -5.14 14.03 -0.93
C ILE A 85 -4.69 14.26 0.50
N THR A 86 -3.77 13.40 0.94
CA THR A 86 -3.11 13.49 2.25
C THR A 86 -1.68 14.01 2.09
N GLU A 87 -1.08 14.48 3.19
CA GLU A 87 0.31 14.94 3.23
C GLU A 87 1.31 13.92 2.68
N GLY A 88 1.01 12.63 2.86
CA GLY A 88 1.83 11.52 2.41
C GLY A 88 1.86 11.30 0.89
N MET A 89 1.00 11.98 0.13
CA MET A 89 0.95 11.91 -1.34
C MET A 89 1.44 13.20 -2.02
N ARG A 90 2.13 14.08 -1.27
CA ARG A 90 2.78 15.26 -1.84
C ARG A 90 3.98 14.87 -2.72
N PRO A 91 4.40 15.75 -3.65
CA PRO A 91 5.60 15.52 -4.46
C PRO A 91 6.80 15.12 -3.60
N THR A 92 7.70 14.29 -4.14
CA THR A 92 8.88 13.71 -3.48
C THR A 92 8.62 12.66 -2.39
N ARG A 93 7.35 12.32 -2.11
CA ARG A 93 7.00 11.23 -1.21
C ARG A 93 6.93 9.88 -1.92
N VAL A 94 7.13 8.82 -1.15
CA VAL A 94 7.01 7.44 -1.60
C VAL A 94 5.63 6.92 -1.19
N VAL A 95 4.90 6.37 -2.16
CA VAL A 95 3.55 5.84 -1.97
C VAL A 95 3.51 4.35 -2.33
N ARG A 96 2.64 3.61 -1.66
CA ARG A 96 2.19 2.28 -2.05
C ARG A 96 0.95 2.44 -2.90
N VAL A 97 0.89 1.73 -4.01
CA VAL A 97 -0.28 1.65 -4.88
C VAL A 97 -0.65 0.20 -5.07
N ARG A 98 -1.94 -0.10 -5.02
CA ARG A 98 -2.49 -1.44 -5.24
C ARG A 98 -3.63 -1.36 -6.26
N PRO A 99 -3.52 -2.02 -7.42
CA PRO A 99 -4.65 -2.28 -8.31
C PRO A 99 -5.81 -2.96 -7.57
N ALA A 100 -7.06 -2.58 -7.87
CA ALA A 100 -8.20 -3.06 -7.09
C ALA A 100 -8.48 -4.58 -7.24
N ASP A 101 -7.98 -5.19 -8.31
CA ASP A 101 -8.05 -6.62 -8.61
C ASP A 101 -7.03 -7.46 -7.82
N TRP A 102 -6.01 -6.82 -7.24
CA TRP A 102 -5.09 -7.50 -6.34
C TRP A 102 -5.78 -7.84 -5.02
N PRO A 103 -5.41 -8.96 -4.36
CA PRO A 103 -6.03 -9.36 -3.10
C PRO A 103 -5.80 -8.30 -2.01
N ASP A 104 -6.85 -8.02 -1.25
CA ASP A 104 -6.78 -7.24 -0.01
C ASP A 104 -6.44 -8.21 1.14
N VAL A 105 -5.16 -8.52 1.27
CA VAL A 105 -4.69 -9.50 2.25
C VAL A 105 -4.65 -8.85 3.62
N HIS A 106 -5.48 -9.35 4.53
CA HIS A 106 -5.45 -9.01 5.94
C HIS A 106 -4.74 -10.12 6.71
N VAL A 107 -3.90 -9.72 7.67
CA VAL A 107 -3.36 -10.66 8.66
C VAL A 107 -4.55 -11.24 9.44
N PRO A 108 -4.69 -12.57 9.58
CA PRO A 108 -5.73 -13.17 10.40
C PRO A 108 -5.70 -12.61 11.83
N ARG A 109 -6.86 -12.58 12.50
CA ARG A 109 -6.94 -12.09 13.89
C ARG A 109 -6.00 -12.89 14.80
N GLU A 110 -5.85 -14.16 14.48
CA GLU A 110 -5.02 -15.16 15.14
C GLU A 110 -3.52 -14.86 15.07
N GLU A 111 -3.07 -14.01 14.14
CA GLU A 111 -1.66 -13.67 13.93
C GLU A 111 -1.30 -12.26 14.41
N HIS A 112 -2.27 -11.46 14.87
CA HIS A 112 -2.00 -10.13 15.40
C HIS A 112 -1.23 -10.19 16.72
N LEU A 113 0.00 -9.65 16.75
CA LEU A 113 0.79 -9.54 17.99
C LEU A 113 0.38 -8.35 18.87
N SER A 114 -0.39 -7.39 18.35
CA SER A 114 -0.71 -6.10 19.00
C SER A 114 -1.95 -6.10 19.91
N ASP A 115 -2.51 -7.25 20.24
CA ASP A 115 -3.83 -7.36 20.90
C ASP A 115 -3.81 -7.16 22.43
N GLY A 116 -2.95 -6.27 22.90
CA GLY A 116 -2.66 -6.11 24.33
C GLY A 116 -1.68 -7.13 24.89
N ALA A 117 -1.27 -8.12 24.07
CA ALA A 117 -0.13 -8.97 24.37
C ALA A 117 1.16 -8.21 24.06
N SER A 118 2.00 -7.94 25.05
CA SER A 118 3.27 -7.22 24.86
C SER A 118 4.38 -8.11 24.31
N SER A 119 4.15 -9.43 24.25
CA SER A 119 5.09 -10.43 23.74
C SER A 119 4.38 -11.67 23.20
N ILE A 120 5.08 -12.46 22.38
CA ILE A 120 4.61 -13.75 21.89
C ILE A 120 4.32 -14.74 23.04
N ASP A 121 5.06 -14.62 24.14
CA ASP A 121 4.97 -15.49 25.32
C ASP A 121 3.70 -15.23 26.16
N GLU A 122 3.08 -14.05 26.05
CA GLU A 122 1.78 -13.77 26.67
C GLU A 122 0.62 -14.47 25.94
N ARG A 123 0.76 -14.68 24.63
CA ARG A 123 -0.25 -15.34 23.80
C ARG A 123 -0.05 -16.85 23.74
N PHE A 124 1.19 -17.30 23.61
CA PHE A 124 1.55 -18.71 23.51
C PHE A 124 2.33 -19.11 24.77
N PRO A 125 1.74 -19.89 25.68
CA PRO A 125 2.41 -20.27 26.91
C PRO A 125 3.67 -21.07 26.60
N THR A 126 4.77 -20.71 27.27
CA THR A 126 6.03 -21.44 27.12
C THR A 126 5.88 -22.90 27.59
N PRO A 127 6.73 -23.83 27.12
CA PRO A 127 6.71 -25.22 27.57
C PRO A 127 6.86 -25.42 29.08
N ALA A 128 7.20 -24.38 29.85
CA ALA A 128 7.23 -24.39 31.31
C ALA A 128 5.86 -24.69 31.95
N ILE A 129 4.75 -24.59 31.21
CA ILE A 129 3.43 -24.99 31.70
C ILE A 129 3.28 -26.51 31.91
N PHE A 130 4.10 -27.31 31.23
CA PHE A 130 4.01 -28.76 31.33
C PHE A 130 4.76 -29.27 32.58
N PRO A 131 4.22 -30.28 33.29
CA PRO A 131 4.93 -30.92 34.39
C PRO A 131 6.28 -31.48 33.92
N LYS A 132 7.33 -31.32 34.73
CA LYS A 132 8.60 -32.01 34.52
C LYS A 132 8.47 -33.43 35.08
N TYR A 133 8.63 -34.42 34.22
CA TYR A 133 8.72 -35.84 34.60
C TYR A 133 10.13 -36.17 35.10
#